data_AF-X8DHZ4-F1
#
_entry.id   AF-X8DHZ4-F1
#
_cell.length_a   1.000
_cell.length_b   1.000
_cell.length_c   1.000
_cell.angle_alpha   90.00
_cell.angle_beta   90.00
_cell.angle_gamma   90.00
#
_symmetry.space_group_name_H-M   'P 1'
#
loop_
_entity.id
_entity.type
_entity.pdbx_description
1 polymer ?
#
loop_
_entity_poly.entity_id
_entity_poly.type
_entity_poly.pdbx_seq_one_letter_code
_entity_poly.pdbx_strand_id
1 'polypeptide(L)'
;MARLPSSIRRVNIAHGLRYEARINATLPDGWRLQNRKRSKTAGAAREWHAKTSAELACWYAHAPSDVTLKQAVDAWLTAKA
;
A
#
# COMPACT_ATOMS: atom_id res chain seq x y z
N MET A 1 6.13 -1.50 -28.21
CA MET A 1 6.17 -1.11 -26.77
C MET A 1 5.64 -2.28 -25.94
N ALA A 2 6.37 -2.74 -24.94
CA ALA A 2 5.90 -3.80 -24.05
C ALA A 2 4.56 -3.40 -23.40
N ARG A 3 3.61 -4.35 -23.35
CA ARG A 3 2.30 -4.13 -22.73
C ARG A 3 2.49 -3.69 -21.27
N LEU A 4 1.75 -2.65 -20.86
CA LEU A 4 1.76 -2.25 -19.46
C LEU A 4 1.01 -3.30 -18.63
N PRO A 5 1.46 -3.60 -17.41
CA PRO A 5 0.69 -4.39 -16.46
C PRO A 5 -0.68 -3.76 -16.22
N SER A 6 -1.70 -4.59 -15.97
CA SER A 6 -3.06 -4.12 -15.68
C SER A 6 -3.15 -3.22 -14.44
N SER A 7 -2.20 -3.36 -13.51
CA SER A 7 -2.09 -2.51 -12.31
C SER A 7 -1.58 -1.09 -12.59
N ILE A 8 -1.12 -0.81 -13.81
CA ILE A 8 -0.55 0.48 -14.20
C ILE A 8 -1.35 1.09 -15.35
N ARG A 9 -1.87 2.29 -15.13
CA ARG A 9 -2.63 3.06 -16.11
C ARG A 9 -1.86 4.29 -16.58
N ARG A 10 -1.93 4.58 -17.86
CA ARG A 10 -1.53 5.89 -18.41
C ARG A 10 -2.61 6.92 -18.10
N VAL A 11 -2.21 8.04 -17.50
CA VAL A 11 -3.11 9.13 -17.13
C VAL A 11 -2.52 10.42 -17.69
N ASN A 12 -3.28 11.11 -18.53
CA ASN A 12 -2.90 12.43 -19.01
C ASN A 12 -3.35 13.48 -17.99
N ILE A 13 -2.44 14.36 -17.57
CA ILE A 13 -2.73 15.49 -16.68
C ILE A 13 -2.28 16.79 -17.36
N ALA A 14 -2.65 17.95 -16.80
CA ALA A 14 -2.25 19.25 -17.36
C ALA A 14 -0.73 19.40 -17.57
N HIS A 15 0.09 18.71 -16.75
CA HIS A 15 1.54 18.69 -16.86
C HIS A 15 2.10 17.52 -17.70
N GLY A 16 1.27 16.89 -18.55
CA GLY A 16 1.66 15.81 -19.46
C GLY A 16 1.34 14.40 -18.97
N LEU A 17 1.90 13.40 -19.66
CA LEU A 17 1.63 11.99 -19.41
C LEU A 17 2.23 11.52 -18.08
N ARG A 18 1.44 10.82 -17.27
CA ARG A 18 1.88 10.11 -16.05
C ARG A 18 1.46 8.65 -16.07
N TYR A 19 2.18 7.85 -15.30
CA TYR A 19 1.90 6.44 -15.07
C TYR A 19 1.38 6.27 -13.65
N GLU A 20 0.14 5.84 -13.54
CA GLU A 20 -0.57 5.65 -12.29
C GLU A 20 -0.56 4.18 -11.92
N ALA A 21 0.07 3.85 -10.80
CA ALA A 21 -0.01 2.53 -10.17
C ALA A 21 -1.03 2.56 -9.03
N ARG A 22 -1.82 1.49 -8.90
CA ARG A 22 -2.86 1.35 -7.87
C ARG A 22 -2.66 0.06 -7.08
N ILE A 23 -2.86 0.15 -5.77
CA ILE A 23 -2.92 -0.99 -4.86
C ILE A 23 -4.27 -0.93 -4.17
N ASN A 24 -5.04 -2.01 -4.32
CA ASN A 24 -6.30 -2.22 -3.63
C ASN A 24 -6.16 -3.48 -2.80
N ALA A 25 -6.23 -3.35 -1.48
CA ALA A 25 -6.15 -4.47 -0.55
C ALA A 25 -7.16 -4.31 0.58
N THR A 26 -7.61 -5.43 1.12
CA THR A 26 -8.35 -5.45 2.38
C THR A 26 -7.35 -5.81 3.47
N LEU A 27 -7.23 -4.93 4.46
CA LEU A 27 -6.38 -5.10 5.63
C LEU A 27 -7.05 -6.07 6.64
N PRO A 28 -6.30 -6.71 7.55
CA PRO A 28 -6.82 -7.65 8.54
C PRO A 28 -7.83 -7.06 9.53
N ASP A 29 -7.74 -5.76 9.79
CA ASP A 29 -8.72 -5.00 10.58
C ASP A 29 -10.05 -4.76 9.83
N GLY A 30 -10.18 -5.28 8.61
CA GLY A 30 -11.34 -5.12 7.74
C GLY A 30 -11.32 -3.81 6.93
N TRP A 31 -10.32 -2.95 7.13
CA TRP A 31 -10.23 -1.68 6.42
C TRP A 31 -9.75 -1.89 4.98
N ARG A 32 -10.23 -1.06 4.06
CA ARG A 32 -9.78 -1.11 2.67
C ARG A 32 -8.66 -0.11 2.45
N LEU A 33 -7.50 -0.62 2.02
CA LEU A 33 -6.40 0.20 1.53
C LEU A 33 -6.56 0.42 0.03
N GLN A 34 -6.78 1.68 -0.37
CA GLN A 34 -6.78 2.10 -1.77
C GLN A 34 -5.68 3.13 -2.00
N ASN A 35 -4.46 2.64 -2.22
CA ASN A 35 -3.30 3.51 -2.43
C ASN A 35 -3.05 3.72 -3.93
N ARG A 36 -2.66 4.94 -4.29
CA ARG A 36 -2.41 5.34 -5.67
C ARG A 36 -1.20 6.26 -5.77
N LYS A 37 -0.26 5.91 -6.66
CA LYS A 37 0.90 6.76 -6.95
C LYS A 37 1.04 7.03 -8.44
N ARG A 38 1.39 8.27 -8.77
CA ARG A 38 1.66 8.73 -10.13
C ARG A 38 3.14 9.01 -10.33
N SER A 39 3.75 8.36 -11.31
CA SER A 39 5.15 8.50 -11.67
C SER A 39 5.31 9.09 -13.07
N LYS A 40 6.44 9.74 -13.34
CA LYS A 40 6.77 10.25 -14.69
C LYS A 40 7.05 9.12 -15.68
N THR A 41 7.58 7.99 -15.21
CA THR A 41 7.99 6.86 -16.05
C THR A 41 7.21 5.59 -15.69
N ALA A 42 7.06 4.69 -16.67
CA ALA A 42 6.45 3.38 -16.47
C ALA A 42 7.28 2.49 -15.53
N GLY A 43 8.62 2.58 -15.61
CA GLY A 43 9.55 1.85 -14.74
C GLY A 43 9.34 2.21 -13.26
N ALA A 44 9.32 3.51 -12.93
CA ALA A 44 9.11 3.96 -11.56
C ALA A 44 7.71 3.59 -11.02
N ALA A 45 6.69 3.50 -11.88
CA ALA A 45 5.37 3.01 -11.49
C ALA A 45 5.39 1.49 -11.18
N ARG A 46 6.14 0.70 -11.96
CA ARG A 46 6.33 -0.75 -11.74
C ARG A 46 7.10 -1.03 -10.46
N GLU A 47 8.23 -0.35 -10.26
CA GLU A 47 9.06 -0.50 -9.06
C GLU A 47 8.27 -0.14 -7.81
N TRP A 48 7.53 0.97 -7.84
CA TRP A 48 6.70 1.33 -6.70
C TRP A 48 5.61 0.30 -6.43
N HIS A 49 4.90 -0.16 -7.46
CA HIS A 49 3.87 -1.18 -7.28
C HIS A 49 4.45 -2.48 -6.70
N ALA A 50 5.57 -2.95 -7.25
CA ALA A 50 6.24 -4.16 -6.79
C ALA A 50 6.71 -4.02 -5.34
N LYS A 51 7.40 -2.92 -5.01
CA LYS A 51 7.87 -2.62 -3.67
C LYS A 51 6.72 -2.57 -2.67
N THR A 52 5.68 -1.78 -2.92
CA THR A 52 4.58 -1.62 -1.96
C THR A 52 3.72 -2.87 -1.87
N SER A 53 3.57 -3.66 -2.93
CA SER A 53 2.89 -4.97 -2.85
C SER A 53 3.69 -5.98 -2.03
N ALA A 54 5.02 -5.98 -2.19
CA ALA A 54 5.91 -6.83 -1.39
C ALA A 54 5.95 -6.40 0.07
N GLU A 55 6.01 -5.10 0.36
CA GLU A 55 5.90 -4.56 1.71
C GLU A 55 4.58 -4.96 2.36
N LEU A 56 3.47 -4.80 1.64
CA LEU A 56 2.16 -5.22 2.11
C LEU A 56 2.13 -6.71 2.45
N ALA A 57 2.66 -7.58 1.58
CA ALA A 57 2.74 -9.02 1.84
C ALA A 57 3.69 -9.37 3.00
N CYS A 58 4.81 -8.67 3.14
CA CYS A 58 5.82 -8.90 4.18
C CYS A 58 5.32 -8.45 5.56
N TRP A 59 4.63 -7.31 5.63
CA TRP A 59 3.97 -6.85 6.86
C TRP A 59 2.94 -7.86 7.38
N TYR A 60 2.36 -8.67 6.48
CA TYR A 60 1.47 -9.77 6.86
C TYR A 60 2.18 -11.10 7.15
N ALA A 61 3.43 -11.28 6.74
CA ALA A 61 4.20 -12.49 7.05
C ALA A 61 4.65 -12.51 8.52
N HIS A 62 4.77 -11.34 9.15
CA HIS A 62 4.81 -11.24 10.59
C HIS A 62 3.37 -11.38 11.11
N ALA A 63 3.06 -12.52 11.73
CA ALA A 63 1.83 -12.64 12.50
C ALA A 63 1.74 -11.40 13.42
N PRO A 64 0.59 -10.71 13.48
CA PRO A 64 0.38 -9.73 14.52
C PRO A 64 0.77 -10.42 15.82
N SER A 65 1.63 -9.82 16.64
CA SER A 65 1.46 -10.08 18.07
C SER A 65 -0.03 -9.89 18.33
N ASP A 66 -0.69 -10.84 19.01
CA ASP A 66 -2.16 -10.84 19.19
C ASP A 66 -2.70 -9.50 19.73
N VAL A 67 -1.81 -8.64 20.20
CA VAL A 67 -2.01 -7.27 20.66
C VAL A 67 -1.32 -6.29 19.71
N THR A 68 -2.08 -5.38 19.12
CA THR A 68 -1.55 -4.18 18.45
C THR A 68 -0.91 -3.22 19.45
N LEU A 69 0.01 -2.35 19.01
CA LEU A 69 0.62 -1.33 19.89
C LEU A 69 -0.43 -0.47 20.61
N LYS A 70 -1.51 -0.10 19.90
CA LYS A 70 -2.62 0.65 20.49
C LYS A 70 -3.29 -0.13 21.62
N GLN A 71 -3.62 -1.40 21.40
CA GLN A 71 -4.22 -2.25 22.42
C GLN A 71 -3.28 -2.46 23.63
N ALA A 72 -1.97 -2.58 23.40
CA ALA A 72 -0.99 -2.70 24.48
C ALA A 72 -0.92 -1.42 25.33
N VAL A 73 -0.96 -0.24 24.68
CA VAL A 73 -0.99 1.06 25.37
C VAL A 73 -2.31 1.25 26.12
N ASP A 74 -3.45 0.92 25.51
CA ASP A 74 -4.76 1.02 26.14
C ASP A 74 -4.87 0.11 27.39
N ALA A 75 -4.35 -1.13 27.29
CA ALA A 75 -4.31 -2.07 28.41
C ALA A 75 -3.38 -1.58 29.54
N TRP A 76 -2.23 -1.00 29.20
CA TRP A 76 -1.30 -0.43 30.18
C TRP A 76 -1.90 0.77 30.91
N LEU A 77 -2.55 1.69 30.18
CA LEU A 77 -3.22 2.84 30.78
C LEU A 77 -4.37 2.42 31.71
N THR A 78 -5.15 1.42 31.31
CA THR A 78 -6.24 0.88 32.14
C THR A 78 -5.71 0.23 33.42
N ALA A 79 -4.60 -0.51 33.35
CA ALA A 79 -3.98 -1.14 34.51
C ALA A 79 -3.31 -0.15 35.50
N LYS A 80 -3.20 1.14 35.13
CA LYS A 80 -2.61 2.20 35.95
C LYS A 80 -3.65 3.08 36.65
N ALA A 81 -4.92 3.01 36.26
CA ALA A 81 -6.05 3.73 36.87
C ALA A 81 -6.60 2.95 38.07
#